data_AF-A0A961BMJ7-F1
#
_entry.id   AF-A0A961BMJ7-F1
#
_cell.length_a   1.000
_cell.length_b   1.000
_cell.length_c   1.000
_cell.angle_alpha   90.00
_cell.angle_beta   90.00
_cell.angle_gamma   90.00
#
_symmetry.space_group_name_H-M   'P 1'
#
loop_
_entity.id
_entity.type
_entity.pdbx_description
1 polymer ?
#
loop_
_entity_poly.entity_id
_entity_poly.type
_entity_poly.pdbx_seq_one_letter_code
_entity_poly.pdbx_strand_id
1 'polypeptide(L)'
;MTETTNPSHLTPDEHLLVDAILSWAPEDLVRDITSEVVETPERVVVATITPPLGVRGYPWLSDFFVTESTATLDHDADHPSDVLEATDPHGDRYYVWSDGDRLIVAVSTDDDAAASYLSARADVSEPAAVWTTGSCVHLDQHEVGEFGTLPWAPVGPDLVTPCDETHHAEVLFADAAWFETGDYDADLVDRDRAYECDREYEAVFGPQRDATPSLITYAPDADEWDRGDRYLACVVVLDTVDGGEEPLTGRLTDRGDLRYAPEPGICTAASFKVLMDCERPHTFQYLGVATIGGNSNLDDDAAACEPYLDDLRQNRTTPITVLADYLGEWAFDQGQRTVRCYAGVAADDGWYEVRGSFDGSWILLSGEGLPA
;
A
#
# COMPACT_ATOMS: atom_id res chain seq x y z
N MET A 1 -22.00 9.10 15.85
CA MET A 1 -23.34 8.57 16.22
C MET A 1 -23.20 7.07 16.12
N THR A 2 -22.86 6.44 17.24
CA THR A 2 -22.60 5.00 17.36
C THR A 2 -23.93 4.26 17.26
N GLU A 3 -24.13 3.44 16.23
CA GLU A 3 -25.35 2.66 16.07
C GLU A 3 -25.19 1.36 16.87
N THR A 4 -25.60 1.40 18.14
CA THR A 4 -25.56 0.22 19.02
C THR A 4 -26.51 -0.84 18.45
N THR A 5 -25.99 -1.97 17.99
CA THR A 5 -26.80 -3.14 17.65
C THR A 5 -27.70 -3.52 18.85
N ASN A 6 -28.98 -3.76 18.56
CA ASN A 6 -30.10 -3.81 19.50
C ASN A 6 -29.84 -4.69 20.76
N PRO A 7 -29.64 -4.10 21.96
CA PRO A 7 -29.14 -4.78 23.16
C PRO A 7 -30.20 -5.58 23.94
N SER A 8 -31.28 -6.03 23.29
CA SER A 8 -32.47 -6.58 23.96
C SER A 8 -32.27 -7.91 24.73
N HIS A 9 -31.04 -8.43 24.80
CA HIS A 9 -30.68 -9.69 25.46
C HIS A 9 -29.69 -9.55 26.62
N LEU A 10 -29.17 -8.36 26.92
CA LEU A 10 -28.25 -8.17 28.04
C LEU A 10 -29.00 -8.07 29.37
N THR A 11 -28.43 -8.68 30.41
CA THR A 11 -28.83 -8.50 31.80
C THR A 11 -28.43 -7.11 32.30
N PRO A 12 -29.03 -6.59 33.39
CA PRO A 12 -28.63 -5.31 33.96
C PRO A 12 -27.14 -5.22 34.33
N ASP A 13 -26.54 -6.32 34.76
CA ASP A 13 -25.12 -6.36 35.14
C ASP A 13 -24.21 -6.31 33.89
N GLU A 14 -24.64 -6.91 32.78
CA GLU A 14 -23.90 -6.84 31.50
C GLU A 14 -24.00 -5.44 30.87
N HIS A 15 -25.13 -4.76 31.03
CA HIS A 15 -25.25 -3.36 30.66
C HIS A 15 -24.28 -2.48 31.46
N LEU A 16 -24.14 -2.72 32.77
CA LEU A 16 -23.19 -1.98 33.60
C LEU A 16 -21.73 -2.21 33.17
N LEU A 17 -21.38 -3.42 32.73
CA LEU A 17 -20.05 -3.72 32.22
C LEU A 17 -19.76 -3.04 30.88
N VAL A 18 -20.71 -3.02 29.95
CA VAL A 18 -20.56 -2.30 28.67
C VAL A 18 -20.50 -0.79 28.91
N ASP A 19 -21.36 -0.26 29.79
CA ASP A 19 -21.35 1.15 30.18
C ASP A 19 -20.03 1.52 30.88
N ALA A 20 -19.45 0.62 31.66
CA ALA A 20 -18.12 0.80 32.25
C ALA A 20 -17.06 0.90 31.15
N ILE A 21 -17.00 -0.05 30.21
CA ILE A 21 -16.06 -0.02 29.07
C ILE A 21 -16.16 1.29 28.30
N LEU A 22 -17.38 1.74 28.00
CA LEU A 22 -17.63 3.01 27.31
C LEU A 22 -17.23 4.24 28.11
N SER A 23 -17.23 4.17 29.45
CA SER A 23 -16.92 5.32 30.30
C SER A 23 -15.42 5.64 30.36
N TRP A 24 -14.56 4.67 30.05
CA TRP A 24 -13.11 4.82 30.07
C TRP A 24 -12.44 4.63 28.71
N ALA A 25 -13.14 4.10 27.70
CA ALA A 25 -12.61 4.04 26.34
C ALA A 25 -12.41 5.47 25.78
N PRO A 26 -11.23 5.79 25.21
CA PRO A 26 -10.99 7.13 24.64
C PRO A 26 -11.97 7.42 23.50
N GLU A 27 -12.68 8.56 23.58
CA GLU A 27 -13.73 8.91 22.61
C GLU A 27 -13.21 8.97 21.16
N ASP A 28 -11.95 9.32 20.99
CA ASP A 28 -11.24 9.39 19.71
C ASP A 28 -10.82 8.02 19.17
N LEU A 29 -10.81 6.97 20.00
CA LEU A 29 -10.51 5.60 19.60
C LEU A 29 -11.74 4.74 19.30
N VAL A 30 -12.96 5.25 19.55
CA VAL A 30 -14.19 4.47 19.38
C VAL A 30 -15.01 5.01 18.21
N ARG A 31 -14.92 4.35 17.05
CA ARG A 31 -15.84 4.61 15.94
C ARG A 31 -17.16 3.87 16.12
N ASP A 32 -17.05 2.58 16.41
CA ASP A 32 -18.19 1.70 16.68
C ASP A 32 -17.89 0.74 17.83
N ILE A 33 -18.93 0.27 18.48
CA ILE A 33 -18.82 -0.71 19.56
C ILE A 33 -19.98 -1.69 19.50
N THR A 34 -19.62 -2.97 19.51
CA THR A 34 -20.58 -4.06 19.66
C THR A 34 -20.24 -4.85 20.91
N SER A 35 -21.23 -5.50 21.50
CA SER A 35 -21.01 -6.35 22.67
C SER A 35 -21.76 -7.65 22.57
N GLU A 36 -21.18 -8.70 23.13
CA GLU A 36 -21.77 -10.02 23.23
C GLU A 36 -21.44 -10.67 24.58
N VAL A 37 -22.25 -11.65 24.96
CA VAL A 37 -22.03 -12.48 26.14
C VAL A 37 -21.72 -13.87 25.65
N VAL A 38 -20.51 -14.33 25.94
CA VAL A 38 -20.06 -15.67 25.61
C VAL A 38 -20.43 -16.59 26.76
N GLU A 39 -21.31 -17.55 26.48
CA GLU A 39 -21.77 -18.54 27.46
C GLU A 39 -20.67 -19.59 27.70
N THR A 40 -19.71 -19.23 28.56
CA THR A 40 -18.78 -20.14 29.23
C THR A 40 -19.33 -20.51 30.62
N PRO A 41 -18.78 -21.52 31.32
CA PRO A 41 -19.21 -21.80 32.69
C PRO A 41 -19.07 -20.58 33.63
N GLU A 42 -18.12 -19.70 33.34
CA GLU A 42 -17.79 -18.48 34.10
C GLU A 42 -18.44 -17.21 33.53
N ARG A 43 -19.04 -17.27 32.34
CA ARG A 43 -19.57 -16.16 31.51
C ARG A 43 -18.50 -15.09 31.21
N VAL A 44 -18.32 -14.77 29.94
CA VAL A 44 -17.42 -13.68 29.51
C VAL A 44 -18.23 -12.62 28.77
N VAL A 45 -18.11 -11.37 29.20
CA VAL A 45 -18.65 -10.22 28.48
C VAL A 45 -17.56 -9.70 27.57
N VAL A 46 -17.88 -9.57 26.29
CA VAL A 46 -16.93 -9.14 25.26
C VAL A 46 -17.46 -7.87 24.63
N ALA A 47 -16.63 -6.83 24.62
CA ALA A 47 -16.85 -5.65 23.80
C ALA A 47 -15.85 -5.66 22.63
N THR A 48 -16.37 -5.50 21.42
CA THR A 48 -15.56 -5.31 20.22
C THR A 48 -15.65 -3.87 19.79
N ILE A 49 -14.54 -3.16 19.89
CA ILE A 49 -14.38 -1.74 19.54
C ILE A 49 -13.76 -1.68 18.15
N THR A 50 -14.42 -0.97 17.25
CA THR A 50 -13.88 -0.63 15.93
C THR A 50 -13.25 0.75 16.01
N PRO A 51 -11.92 0.89 15.80
CA PRO A 51 -11.26 2.17 15.83
C PRO A 51 -11.55 3.02 14.58
N PRO A 52 -11.22 4.33 14.61
CA PRO A 52 -11.03 5.09 13.38
C PRO A 52 -10.00 4.44 12.46
N LEU A 53 -10.16 4.61 11.15
CA LEU A 53 -9.30 3.99 10.14
C LEU A 53 -7.82 4.33 10.33
N GLY A 54 -7.53 5.60 10.62
CA GLY A 54 -6.16 6.07 10.83
C GLY A 54 -5.44 5.46 12.02
N VAL A 55 -6.08 4.63 12.86
CA VAL A 55 -5.41 3.88 13.94
C VAL A 55 -5.57 2.35 13.86
N ARG A 56 -6.20 1.83 12.79
CA ARG A 56 -6.29 0.38 12.58
C ARG A 56 -4.98 -0.19 12.04
N GLY A 57 -4.74 -1.45 12.37
CA GLY A 57 -3.52 -2.20 12.07
C GLY A 57 -2.30 -1.76 12.88
N TYR A 58 -2.42 -0.73 13.71
CA TYR A 58 -1.31 -0.27 14.55
C TYR A 58 -0.81 -1.41 15.44
N PRO A 59 0.49 -1.74 15.39
CA PRO A 59 1.06 -2.83 16.19
C PRO A 59 0.81 -2.73 17.69
N TRP A 60 0.77 -1.49 18.19
CA TRP A 60 0.56 -1.18 19.59
C TRP A 60 -0.86 -0.75 19.91
N LEU A 61 -1.86 -1.06 19.08
CA LEU A 61 -3.23 -0.56 19.26
C LEU A 61 -3.80 -0.91 20.65
N SER A 62 -3.57 -2.14 21.14
CA SER A 62 -3.96 -2.54 22.51
C SER A 62 -3.26 -1.72 23.57
N ASP A 63 -1.95 -1.48 23.43
CA ASP A 63 -1.12 -0.75 24.38
C ASP A 63 -1.52 0.74 24.44
N PHE A 64 -1.75 1.32 23.26
CA PHE A 64 -2.26 2.68 23.07
C PHE A 64 -3.63 2.84 23.73
N PHE A 65 -4.55 1.90 23.49
CA PHE A 65 -5.87 1.91 24.10
C PHE A 65 -5.81 1.89 25.63
N VAL A 66 -5.01 1.00 26.21
CA VAL A 66 -4.90 0.92 27.69
C VAL A 66 -4.27 2.20 28.23
N THR A 67 -3.21 2.71 27.60
CA THR A 67 -2.53 3.95 28.02
C THR A 67 -3.46 5.16 28.02
N GLU A 68 -4.25 5.34 26.95
CA GLU A 68 -5.18 6.45 26.81
C GLU A 68 -6.43 6.30 27.70
N SER A 69 -6.82 5.06 28.04
CA SER A 69 -7.96 4.80 28.93
C SER A 69 -7.72 5.14 30.41
N THR A 70 -6.55 5.67 30.76
CA THR A 70 -6.07 5.92 32.14
C THR A 70 -5.92 4.66 33.01
N ALA A 71 -6.02 3.49 32.41
CA ALA A 71 -5.80 2.22 33.08
C ALA A 71 -4.30 1.93 33.27
N THR A 72 -3.99 1.02 34.19
CA THR A 72 -2.62 0.54 34.38
C THR A 72 -2.42 -0.79 33.66
N LEU A 73 -1.45 -0.82 32.74
CA LEU A 73 -0.97 -2.05 32.09
C LEU A 73 -0.17 -2.91 33.07
N ASP A 74 -0.44 -4.21 33.07
CA ASP A 74 0.43 -5.21 33.71
C ASP A 74 1.16 -6.00 32.63
N HIS A 75 2.42 -5.63 32.35
CA HIS A 75 3.28 -6.33 31.40
C HIS A 75 3.91 -7.61 31.96
N ASP A 76 3.77 -7.90 33.25
CA ASP A 76 4.39 -9.06 33.90
C ASP A 76 3.47 -10.30 33.89
N ALA A 77 2.28 -10.22 33.29
CA ALA A 77 1.35 -11.33 33.24
C ALA A 77 1.81 -12.42 32.25
N ASP A 78 1.81 -13.69 32.69
CA ASP A 78 2.22 -14.89 31.92
C ASP A 78 1.23 -15.25 30.78
N HIS A 79 0.71 -14.25 30.04
CA HIS A 79 -0.22 -14.45 28.94
C HIS A 79 0.52 -14.65 27.60
N PRO A 80 -0.09 -15.32 26.61
CA PRO A 80 0.42 -15.30 25.23
C PRO A 80 0.60 -13.84 24.77
N SER A 81 1.61 -13.61 23.92
CA SER A 81 2.39 -12.36 23.82
C SER A 81 1.61 -11.07 23.54
N ASP A 82 0.32 -11.13 23.18
CA ASP A 82 -0.43 -9.97 22.68
C ASP A 82 -1.74 -9.71 23.46
N VAL A 83 -2.07 -10.53 24.46
CA VAL A 83 -3.21 -10.27 25.37
C VAL A 83 -2.72 -9.44 26.54
N LEU A 84 -3.18 -8.20 26.62
CA LEU A 84 -2.82 -7.26 27.68
C LEU A 84 -3.82 -7.36 28.83
N GLU A 85 -3.30 -7.44 30.04
CA GLU A 85 -4.08 -7.23 31.25
C GLU A 85 -4.05 -5.74 31.62
N ALA A 86 -5.21 -5.20 31.95
CA ALA A 86 -5.36 -3.83 32.40
C ALA A 86 -6.30 -3.73 33.61
N THR A 87 -6.07 -2.71 34.43
CA THR A 87 -6.95 -2.36 35.56
C THR A 87 -7.45 -0.94 35.39
N ASP A 88 -8.77 -0.77 35.46
CA ASP A 88 -9.41 0.54 35.33
C ASP A 88 -9.19 1.42 36.59
N PRO A 89 -9.57 2.72 36.56
CA PRO A 89 -9.44 3.60 37.73
C PRO A 89 -10.25 3.19 38.96
N HIS A 90 -11.21 2.27 38.82
CA HIS A 90 -12.03 1.73 39.91
C HIS A 90 -11.42 0.45 40.52
N GLY A 91 -10.40 -0.13 39.89
CA GLY A 91 -9.75 -1.35 40.32
C GLY A 91 -10.32 -2.62 39.68
N ASP A 92 -11.18 -2.47 38.66
CA ASP A 92 -11.74 -3.59 37.92
C ASP A 92 -10.76 -4.05 36.83
N ARG A 93 -10.51 -5.36 36.78
CA ARG A 93 -9.59 -5.98 35.81
C ARG A 93 -10.31 -6.29 34.51
N TYR A 94 -9.62 -6.09 33.39
CA TYR A 94 -10.09 -6.47 32.08
C TYR A 94 -8.90 -6.88 31.20
N TYR A 95 -9.21 -7.62 30.14
CA TYR A 95 -8.21 -8.07 29.17
C TYR A 95 -8.49 -7.46 27.81
N VAL A 96 -7.44 -7.08 27.10
CA VAL A 96 -7.51 -6.46 25.79
C VAL A 96 -6.64 -7.23 24.83
N TRP A 97 -7.17 -7.45 23.63
CA TRP A 97 -6.41 -7.97 22.51
C TRP A 97 -6.85 -7.24 21.24
N SER A 98 -5.95 -7.11 20.28
CA SER A 98 -6.22 -6.50 18.99
C SER A 98 -6.06 -7.54 17.91
N ASP A 99 -7.07 -7.69 17.04
CA ASP A 99 -6.90 -8.42 15.77
C ASP A 99 -6.34 -7.50 14.67
N GLY A 100 -5.90 -6.30 15.04
CA GLY A 100 -5.41 -5.24 14.18
C GLY A 100 -6.54 -4.34 13.63
N ASP A 101 -7.64 -4.90 13.16
CA ASP A 101 -8.81 -4.12 12.71
C ASP A 101 -9.67 -3.66 13.90
N ARG A 102 -9.71 -4.44 14.98
CA ARG A 102 -10.60 -4.26 16.11
C ARG A 102 -9.87 -4.52 17.42
N LEU A 103 -10.29 -3.75 18.43
CA LEU A 103 -9.94 -3.99 19.82
C LEU A 103 -11.02 -4.85 20.45
N ILE A 104 -10.61 -5.92 21.12
CA ILE A 104 -11.51 -6.87 21.79
C ILE A 104 -11.18 -6.84 23.26
N VAL A 105 -12.14 -6.32 24.03
CA VAL A 105 -12.07 -6.20 25.48
C VAL A 105 -12.92 -7.31 26.09
N ALA A 106 -12.33 -8.13 26.94
CA ALA A 106 -13.02 -9.20 27.65
C ALA A 106 -13.00 -8.95 29.16
N VAL A 107 -14.17 -9.12 29.79
CA VAL A 107 -14.34 -9.02 31.24
C VAL A 107 -15.11 -10.26 31.73
N SER A 108 -14.71 -10.80 32.87
CA SER A 108 -15.42 -11.89 33.53
C SER A 108 -15.27 -11.78 35.04
N THR A 109 -16.17 -12.42 35.78
CA THR A 109 -15.98 -12.60 37.23
C THR A 109 -14.88 -13.61 37.57
N ASP A 110 -14.45 -14.39 36.59
CA ASP A 110 -13.26 -15.24 36.66
C ASP A 110 -12.21 -14.70 35.67
N ASP A 111 -11.16 -14.10 36.22
CA ASP A 111 -10.09 -13.46 35.44
C ASP A 111 -9.44 -14.45 34.44
N ASP A 112 -9.30 -15.72 34.82
CA ASP A 112 -8.71 -16.75 33.97
C ASP A 112 -9.61 -17.04 32.75
N ALA A 113 -10.92 -16.87 32.87
CA ALA A 113 -11.87 -17.12 31.79
C ALA A 113 -11.80 -16.05 30.69
N ALA A 114 -11.65 -14.78 31.05
CA ALA A 114 -11.51 -13.69 30.09
C ALA A 114 -10.18 -13.77 29.34
N ALA A 115 -9.06 -14.00 30.04
CA ALA A 115 -7.75 -14.20 29.43
C ALA A 115 -7.72 -15.42 28.50
N SER A 116 -8.28 -16.55 28.95
CA SER A 116 -8.37 -17.79 28.14
C SER A 116 -9.24 -17.59 26.90
N TYR A 117 -10.33 -16.82 27.01
CA TYR A 117 -11.18 -16.49 25.87
C TYR A 117 -10.40 -15.72 24.79
N LEU A 118 -9.69 -14.65 25.18
CA LEU A 118 -8.91 -13.86 24.22
C LEU A 118 -7.75 -14.64 23.64
N SER A 119 -7.07 -15.46 24.44
CA SER A 119 -5.98 -16.33 23.99
C SER A 119 -6.48 -17.34 22.95
N ALA A 120 -7.60 -18.02 23.23
CA ALA A 120 -8.21 -18.96 22.28
C ALA A 120 -8.70 -18.27 21.01
N ARG A 121 -9.13 -17.00 21.11
CA ARG A 121 -9.53 -16.20 19.95
C ARG A 121 -8.34 -15.78 19.10
N ALA A 122 -7.26 -15.34 19.73
CA ALA A 122 -6.00 -15.00 19.06
C ALA A 122 -5.43 -16.21 18.32
N ASP A 123 -5.41 -17.40 18.95
CA ASP A 123 -4.90 -18.65 18.37
C ASP A 123 -5.62 -19.09 17.08
N VAL A 124 -6.89 -18.69 16.90
CA VAL A 124 -7.70 -19.03 15.72
C VAL A 124 -7.95 -17.82 14.81
N SER A 125 -7.44 -16.65 15.17
CA SER A 125 -7.55 -15.46 14.35
C SER A 125 -6.53 -15.55 13.23
N GLU A 126 -7.02 -15.66 12.01
CA GLU A 126 -6.18 -15.41 10.84
C GLU A 126 -6.20 -13.91 10.54
N PRO A 127 -5.09 -13.32 10.08
CA PRO A 127 -5.11 -11.97 9.54
C PRO A 127 -6.25 -11.85 8.54
N ALA A 128 -7.13 -10.86 8.73
CA ALA A 128 -8.23 -10.66 7.82
C ALA A 128 -7.66 -10.24 6.45
N ALA A 129 -7.75 -11.13 5.46
CA ALA A 129 -7.44 -10.82 4.07
C ALA A 129 -8.57 -9.98 3.48
N VAL A 130 -8.53 -8.68 3.71
CA VAL A 130 -9.68 -7.83 3.42
C VAL A 130 -9.67 -7.26 2.00
N TRP A 131 -8.52 -6.81 1.49
CA TRP A 131 -8.49 -6.48 0.08
C TRP A 131 -8.17 -7.70 -0.76
N THR A 132 -8.88 -7.75 -1.89
CA THR A 132 -8.67 -8.75 -2.91
C THR A 132 -8.32 -8.03 -4.19
N THR A 133 -7.59 -8.71 -5.08
CA THR A 133 -7.31 -8.19 -6.41
C THR A 133 -8.61 -7.76 -7.10
N GLY A 134 -8.68 -6.50 -7.53
CA GLY A 134 -9.84 -5.85 -8.14
C GLY A 134 -10.86 -5.24 -7.17
N SER A 135 -10.56 -5.20 -5.86
CA SER A 135 -11.34 -4.43 -4.89
C SER A 135 -11.19 -2.93 -5.15
N CYS A 136 -12.28 -2.18 -5.04
CA CYS A 136 -12.27 -0.72 -5.07
C CYS A 136 -12.34 -0.19 -3.64
N VAL A 137 -11.51 0.80 -3.32
CA VAL A 137 -11.33 1.26 -1.94
C VAL A 137 -11.50 2.76 -1.78
N HIS A 138 -12.16 3.15 -0.69
CA HIS A 138 -12.30 4.53 -0.28
C HIS A 138 -11.13 4.92 0.62
N LEU A 139 -10.10 5.52 0.04
CA LEU A 139 -9.04 6.18 0.81
C LEU A 139 -9.46 7.66 0.93
N ASP A 140 -10.01 8.08 2.07
CA ASP A 140 -10.17 9.51 2.33
C ASP A 140 -8.91 9.97 3.07
N GLN A 141 -8.09 10.80 2.43
CA GLN A 141 -6.88 11.37 3.03
C GLN A 141 -7.14 12.08 4.36
N HIS A 142 -8.37 12.56 4.62
CA HIS A 142 -8.73 13.11 5.94
C HIS A 142 -8.91 12.04 7.01
N GLU A 143 -9.29 10.81 6.63
CA GLU A 143 -9.49 9.68 7.52
C GLU A 143 -8.25 8.80 7.69
N VAL A 144 -7.37 8.73 6.67
CA VAL A 144 -6.07 8.01 6.75
C VAL A 144 -4.99 8.84 7.48
N GLY A 145 -5.27 10.10 7.83
CA GLY A 145 -4.40 10.97 8.62
C GLY A 145 -3.32 11.71 7.83
N GLU A 146 -2.60 12.62 8.51
CA GLU A 146 -1.53 13.48 7.93
C GLU A 146 -0.36 12.70 7.32
N PHE A 147 -0.32 11.36 7.43
CA PHE A 147 0.83 10.56 7.02
C PHE A 147 0.83 10.18 5.55
N GLY A 148 -0.28 10.33 4.81
CA GLY A 148 -0.32 10.05 3.36
C GLY A 148 0.06 8.62 2.98
N THR A 149 0.05 7.70 3.94
CA THR A 149 0.34 6.28 3.77
C THR A 149 -0.94 5.48 3.84
N LEU A 150 -0.96 4.30 3.20
CA LEU A 150 -2.03 3.33 3.39
C LEU A 150 -2.14 2.99 4.90
N PRO A 151 -3.34 2.64 5.39
CA PRO A 151 -3.49 2.16 6.77
C PRO A 151 -2.68 0.87 6.98
N TRP A 152 -2.24 0.64 8.21
CA TRP A 152 -1.58 -0.61 8.60
C TRP A 152 -2.51 -1.82 8.40
N ALA A 153 -1.93 -2.98 8.15
CA ALA A 153 -2.72 -4.21 8.05
C ALA A 153 -3.07 -4.74 9.45
N PRO A 154 -4.17 -5.49 9.56
CA PRO A 154 -5.18 -5.73 8.53
C PRO A 154 -6.05 -4.49 8.31
N VAL A 155 -6.32 -4.20 7.04
CA VAL A 155 -7.16 -3.08 6.66
C VAL A 155 -8.62 -3.51 6.71
N GLY A 156 -9.51 -2.77 7.38
CA GLY A 156 -10.91 -3.19 7.56
C GLY A 156 -11.78 -3.26 6.29
N PRO A 157 -12.81 -4.12 6.25
CA PRO A 157 -13.67 -4.35 5.06
C PRO A 157 -14.55 -3.16 4.70
N ASP A 158 -14.67 -2.21 5.61
CA ASP A 158 -15.38 -0.96 5.46
C ASP A 158 -14.69 0.02 4.51
N LEU A 159 -13.41 -0.18 4.18
CA LEU A 159 -12.77 0.57 3.09
C LEU A 159 -13.15 0.05 1.71
N VAL A 160 -13.57 -1.21 1.61
CA VAL A 160 -13.95 -1.82 0.33
C VAL A 160 -15.37 -1.38 -0.02
N THR A 161 -15.50 -0.79 -1.20
CA THR A 161 -16.78 -0.32 -1.74
C THR A 161 -17.06 -0.96 -3.10
N PRO A 162 -18.33 -1.13 -3.51
CA PRO A 162 -18.63 -1.54 -4.87
C PRO A 162 -17.96 -0.61 -5.89
N CYS A 163 -17.32 -1.17 -6.91
CA CYS A 163 -16.60 -0.38 -7.90
C CYS A 163 -17.51 0.54 -8.73
N ASP A 164 -18.82 0.31 -8.78
CA ASP A 164 -19.79 1.20 -9.42
C ASP A 164 -20.19 2.40 -8.54
N GLU A 165 -19.74 2.44 -7.29
CA GLU A 165 -19.82 3.59 -6.38
C GLU A 165 -18.54 4.44 -6.43
N THR A 166 -18.60 5.64 -5.84
CA THR A 166 -17.46 6.56 -5.78
C THR A 166 -16.37 6.04 -4.86
N HIS A 167 -15.13 6.00 -5.35
CA HIS A 167 -13.94 5.58 -4.61
C HIS A 167 -12.69 6.33 -5.10
N HIS A 168 -11.53 6.10 -4.48
CA HIS A 168 -10.29 6.81 -4.82
C HIS A 168 -9.17 5.88 -5.31
N ALA A 169 -9.27 4.58 -5.01
CA ALA A 169 -8.25 3.63 -5.38
C ALA A 169 -8.81 2.28 -5.82
N GLU A 170 -8.03 1.56 -6.62
CA GLU A 170 -8.26 0.15 -6.95
C GLU A 170 -7.08 -0.69 -6.48
N VAL A 171 -7.38 -1.83 -5.86
CA VAL A 171 -6.38 -2.81 -5.43
C VAL A 171 -6.03 -3.66 -6.64
N LEU A 172 -4.86 -3.40 -7.21
CA LEU A 172 -4.35 -4.08 -8.39
C LEU A 172 -3.90 -5.50 -8.09
N PHE A 173 -3.27 -5.69 -6.93
CA PHE A 173 -2.81 -6.98 -6.45
C PHE A 173 -2.89 -7.03 -4.93
N ALA A 174 -3.28 -8.19 -4.40
CA ALA A 174 -3.33 -8.46 -2.98
C ALA A 174 -3.11 -9.96 -2.72
N ASP A 175 -2.20 -10.29 -1.80
CA ASP A 175 -1.91 -11.67 -1.39
C ASP A 175 -1.55 -11.75 0.11
N ALA A 176 -2.23 -12.64 0.84
CA ALA A 176 -2.16 -12.80 2.30
C ALA A 176 -1.15 -13.86 2.76
N ALA A 177 -0.43 -14.49 1.83
CA ALA A 177 0.64 -15.43 2.14
C ALA A 177 1.90 -15.11 1.32
N TRP A 178 2.10 -13.83 1.03
CA TRP A 178 3.09 -13.38 0.05
C TRP A 178 4.53 -13.83 0.39
N PHE A 179 4.82 -14.06 1.67
CA PHE A 179 6.04 -14.73 2.12
C PHE A 179 5.74 -15.95 2.99
N GLU A 180 5.91 -17.14 2.42
CA GLU A 180 5.63 -18.39 3.15
C GLU A 180 6.72 -18.81 4.16
N THR A 181 7.90 -18.17 4.25
CA THR A 181 8.94 -18.64 5.18
C THR A 181 9.96 -17.58 5.61
N GLY A 182 10.20 -17.45 6.92
CA GLY A 182 11.43 -16.86 7.49
C GLY A 182 11.23 -15.80 8.57
N ASP A 183 12.35 -15.41 9.18
CA ASP A 183 12.45 -14.19 9.99
C ASP A 183 12.23 -12.96 9.09
N TYR A 184 11.76 -11.85 9.65
CA TYR A 184 11.59 -10.60 8.91
C TYR A 184 12.94 -10.09 8.36
N ASP A 185 12.99 -9.85 7.05
CA ASP A 185 14.13 -9.24 6.35
C ASP A 185 13.63 -8.04 5.55
N ALA A 186 13.85 -6.84 6.08
CA ALA A 186 13.35 -5.59 5.51
C ALA A 186 13.83 -5.38 4.05
N ASP A 187 15.09 -5.73 3.74
CA ASP A 187 15.64 -5.52 2.40
C ASP A 187 14.99 -6.47 1.38
N LEU A 188 14.74 -7.73 1.80
CA LEU A 188 14.03 -8.71 0.98
C LEU A 188 12.57 -8.30 0.76
N VAL A 189 11.87 -7.90 1.82
CA VAL A 189 10.47 -7.45 1.77
C VAL A 189 10.34 -6.23 0.86
N ASP A 190 11.16 -5.21 1.03
CA ASP A 190 11.12 -4.01 0.20
C ASP A 190 11.39 -4.32 -1.28
N ARG A 191 12.37 -5.18 -1.56
CA ARG A 191 12.75 -5.56 -2.92
C ARG A 191 11.65 -6.35 -3.63
N ASP A 192 11.12 -7.38 -2.98
CA ASP A 192 10.10 -8.21 -3.60
C ASP A 192 8.80 -7.41 -3.74
N ARG A 193 8.50 -6.49 -2.80
CA ARG A 193 7.28 -5.65 -2.81
C ARG A 193 7.32 -4.78 -4.05
N ALA A 194 8.46 -4.13 -4.27
CA ALA A 194 8.68 -3.30 -5.44
C ALA A 194 8.48 -4.11 -6.73
N TYR A 195 9.10 -5.29 -6.84
CA TYR A 195 8.99 -6.10 -8.05
C TYR A 195 7.58 -6.62 -8.33
N GLU A 196 6.90 -7.17 -7.34
CA GLU A 196 5.57 -7.72 -7.52
C GLU A 196 4.58 -6.61 -7.89
N CYS A 197 4.58 -5.50 -7.15
CA CYS A 197 3.70 -4.38 -7.48
C CYS A 197 4.04 -3.73 -8.83
N ASP A 198 5.32 -3.56 -9.16
CA ASP A 198 5.73 -3.01 -10.46
C ASP A 198 5.33 -3.95 -11.62
N ARG A 199 5.44 -5.27 -11.43
CA ARG A 199 5.02 -6.27 -12.44
C ARG A 199 3.53 -6.20 -12.70
N GLU A 200 2.72 -6.21 -11.63
CA GLU A 200 1.26 -6.15 -11.76
C GLU A 200 0.82 -4.81 -12.35
N TYR A 201 1.47 -3.71 -11.95
CA TYR A 201 1.25 -2.38 -12.53
C TYR A 201 1.54 -2.36 -14.03
N GLU A 202 2.73 -2.81 -14.44
CA GLU A 202 3.13 -2.79 -15.85
C GLU A 202 2.20 -3.65 -16.73
N ALA A 203 1.70 -4.77 -16.20
CA ALA A 203 0.77 -5.63 -16.91
C ALA A 203 -0.53 -4.90 -17.33
N VAL A 204 -0.98 -3.92 -16.54
CA VAL A 204 -2.23 -3.17 -16.79
C VAL A 204 -1.96 -1.81 -17.41
N PHE A 205 -1.18 -0.97 -16.73
CA PHE A 205 -1.00 0.44 -17.07
C PHE A 205 0.25 0.69 -17.90
N GLY A 206 1.12 -0.32 -18.06
CA GLY A 206 2.43 -0.12 -18.65
C GLY A 206 3.43 0.47 -17.66
N PRO A 207 4.64 0.80 -18.11
CA PRO A 207 5.81 0.79 -17.23
C PRO A 207 6.13 2.16 -16.59
N GLN A 208 5.16 3.06 -16.50
CA GLN A 208 5.33 4.40 -15.91
C GLN A 208 4.55 4.52 -14.61
N ARG A 209 5.03 3.84 -13.56
CA ARG A 209 4.36 3.73 -12.25
C ARG A 209 4.04 5.06 -11.54
N ASP A 210 4.78 6.10 -11.91
CA ASP A 210 4.63 7.44 -11.34
C ASP A 210 3.89 8.40 -12.31
N ALA A 211 3.34 7.87 -13.41
CA ALA A 211 2.36 8.57 -14.22
C ALA A 211 0.96 8.23 -13.68
N THR A 212 -0.08 8.83 -14.24
CA THR A 212 -1.46 8.55 -13.84
C THR A 212 -1.93 7.22 -14.45
N PRO A 213 -2.35 6.22 -13.63
CA PRO A 213 -2.54 6.24 -12.18
C PRO A 213 -1.27 5.96 -11.40
N SER A 214 -1.09 6.59 -10.24
CA SER A 214 0.08 6.35 -9.38
C SER A 214 -0.06 5.06 -8.60
N LEU A 215 1.06 4.37 -8.38
CA LEU A 215 1.14 3.13 -7.60
C LEU A 215 1.53 3.41 -6.15
N ILE A 216 0.72 2.91 -5.22
CA ILE A 216 0.98 2.87 -3.78
C ILE A 216 1.16 1.40 -3.38
N THR A 217 2.21 1.09 -2.64
CA THR A 217 2.52 -0.28 -2.22
C THR A 217 2.48 -0.40 -0.71
N TYR A 218 1.90 -1.48 -0.22
CA TYR A 218 1.90 -1.86 1.20
C TYR A 218 2.57 -3.22 1.38
N ALA A 219 3.44 -3.33 2.38
CA ALA A 219 3.95 -4.61 2.89
C ALA A 219 4.13 -4.46 4.41
N PRO A 220 4.03 -5.56 5.18
CA PRO A 220 4.19 -5.53 6.63
C PRO A 220 5.59 -5.08 7.06
N ASP A 221 5.65 -4.31 8.13
CA ASP A 221 6.88 -4.08 8.88
C ASP A 221 7.22 -5.27 9.81
N ALA A 222 8.26 -5.11 10.65
CA ALA A 222 8.71 -6.18 11.55
C ALA A 222 7.65 -6.57 12.58
N ASP A 223 6.88 -5.60 13.10
CA ASP A 223 5.90 -5.87 14.15
C ASP A 223 4.63 -6.50 13.57
N GLU A 224 4.19 -6.04 12.39
CA GLU A 224 3.16 -6.69 11.56
C GLU A 224 3.62 -8.11 11.17
N TRP A 225 4.91 -8.28 10.86
CA TRP A 225 5.48 -9.59 10.59
C TRP A 225 5.40 -10.51 11.82
N ASP A 226 5.76 -10.05 13.00
CA ASP A 226 5.74 -10.92 14.19
C ASP A 226 4.32 -11.37 14.58
N ARG A 227 3.30 -10.56 14.27
CA ARG A 227 1.88 -10.93 14.43
C ARG A 227 1.34 -11.91 13.39
N GLY A 228 2.10 -12.16 12.32
CA GLY A 228 1.67 -13.03 11.22
C GLY A 228 0.94 -12.31 10.09
N ASP A 229 0.90 -10.97 10.07
CA ASP A 229 0.27 -10.16 9.02
C ASP A 229 1.11 -10.23 7.73
N ARG A 230 1.08 -11.37 7.01
CA ARG A 230 1.87 -11.64 5.78
C ARG A 230 1.19 -11.13 4.52
N TYR A 231 0.94 -9.82 4.46
CA TYR A 231 0.07 -9.26 3.43
C TYR A 231 0.77 -8.26 2.50
N LEU A 232 0.75 -8.50 1.19
CA LEU A 232 1.16 -7.53 0.17
C LEU A 232 -0.08 -6.90 -0.47
N ALA A 233 -0.05 -5.57 -0.64
CA ALA A 233 -1.04 -4.87 -1.44
C ALA A 233 -0.38 -3.88 -2.41
N CYS A 234 -0.87 -3.88 -3.64
CA CYS A 234 -0.50 -2.94 -4.68
C CYS A 234 -1.77 -2.19 -5.07
N VAL A 235 -1.81 -0.89 -4.78
CA VAL A 235 -3.00 -0.04 -4.91
C VAL A 235 -2.70 1.06 -5.91
N VAL A 236 -3.64 1.33 -6.81
CA VAL A 236 -3.51 2.41 -7.78
C VAL A 236 -4.52 3.52 -7.51
N VAL A 237 -4.07 4.76 -7.61
CA VAL A 237 -4.86 5.99 -7.41
C VAL A 237 -4.75 6.89 -8.63
N LEU A 238 -5.78 7.70 -8.88
CA LEU A 238 -5.69 8.79 -9.85
C LEU A 238 -5.31 10.07 -9.12
N ASP A 239 -4.11 10.59 -9.40
CA ASP A 239 -3.74 11.90 -8.88
C ASP A 239 -4.34 13.03 -9.71
N THR A 240 -4.91 14.02 -9.02
CA THR A 240 -5.26 15.32 -9.56
C THR A 240 -4.01 16.14 -9.86
N VAL A 241 -4.15 17.14 -10.73
CA VAL A 241 -3.06 18.07 -11.07
C VAL A 241 -2.51 18.86 -9.87
N ASP A 242 -3.29 18.96 -8.79
CA ASP A 242 -2.92 19.66 -7.56
C ASP A 242 -2.35 18.72 -6.48
N GLY A 243 -2.21 17.42 -6.79
CA GLY A 243 -1.61 16.41 -5.91
C GLY A 243 -2.56 15.75 -4.90
N GLY A 244 -3.87 15.96 -5.01
CA GLY A 244 -4.88 15.17 -4.29
C GLY A 244 -5.41 14.00 -5.14
N GLU A 245 -6.19 13.09 -4.55
CA GLU A 245 -6.77 11.94 -5.27
C GLU A 245 -8.08 12.32 -6.00
N GLU A 246 -8.26 11.85 -7.24
CA GLU A 246 -9.45 12.07 -8.05
C GLU A 246 -10.51 11.01 -7.70
N PRO A 247 -11.72 11.40 -7.26
CA PRO A 247 -12.81 10.45 -7.05
C PRO A 247 -13.22 9.82 -8.39
N LEU A 248 -13.35 8.50 -8.41
CA LEU A 248 -13.65 7.73 -9.60
C LEU A 248 -14.82 6.75 -9.38
N THR A 249 -15.38 6.29 -10.51
CA THR A 249 -16.40 5.24 -10.58
C THR A 249 -15.99 4.27 -11.68
N GLY A 250 -16.24 2.99 -11.47
CA GLY A 250 -15.66 1.89 -12.25
C GLY A 250 -14.21 1.59 -11.88
N ARG A 251 -13.64 0.52 -12.44
CA ARG A 251 -12.23 0.16 -12.20
C ARG A 251 -11.28 1.00 -13.05
N LEU A 252 -10.12 1.33 -12.50
CA LEU A 252 -8.99 1.90 -13.25
C LEU A 252 -8.44 0.89 -14.26
N THR A 253 -8.42 -0.39 -13.91
CA THR A 253 -7.98 -1.47 -14.81
C THR A 253 -8.83 -1.58 -16.08
N ASP A 254 -10.08 -1.10 -16.06
CA ASP A 254 -10.98 -1.05 -17.22
C ASP A 254 -10.75 0.20 -18.11
N ARG A 255 -9.97 1.19 -17.65
CA ARG A 255 -9.72 2.45 -18.34
C ARG A 255 -8.51 2.37 -19.26
N GLY A 256 -8.74 1.99 -20.51
CA GLY A 256 -7.69 1.91 -21.52
C GLY A 256 -6.98 3.23 -21.85
N ASP A 257 -7.58 4.39 -21.52
CA ASP A 257 -6.97 5.71 -21.67
C ASP A 257 -5.85 6.00 -20.66
N LEU A 258 -5.80 5.24 -19.57
CA LEU A 258 -4.76 5.34 -18.53
C LEU A 258 -3.51 4.53 -18.85
N ARG A 259 -3.55 3.67 -19.87
CA ARG A 259 -2.41 2.84 -20.24
C ARG A 259 -1.32 3.69 -20.89
N TYR A 260 -0.16 3.74 -20.26
CA TYR A 260 1.05 4.28 -20.85
C TYR A 260 1.60 3.32 -21.92
N ALA A 261 1.30 3.63 -23.18
CA ALA A 261 1.76 2.88 -24.35
C ALA A 261 2.21 3.84 -25.46
N PRO A 262 3.35 4.55 -25.29
CA PRO A 262 3.81 5.48 -26.29
C PRO A 262 4.12 4.76 -27.60
N GLU A 263 3.76 5.40 -28.71
CA GLU A 263 4.21 4.96 -30.03
C GLU A 263 5.66 5.40 -30.25
N PRO A 264 6.48 4.62 -30.98
CA PRO A 264 7.79 5.07 -31.43
C PRO A 264 7.70 6.45 -32.08
N GLY A 265 8.58 7.35 -31.65
CA GLY A 265 8.62 8.73 -32.10
C GLY A 265 7.95 9.74 -31.16
N ILE A 266 7.26 9.32 -30.10
CA ILE A 266 6.73 10.26 -29.09
C ILE A 266 7.87 10.85 -28.24
N CYS A 267 7.77 12.15 -27.95
CA CYS A 267 8.74 12.88 -27.14
C CYS A 267 8.33 12.94 -25.66
N THR A 268 9.32 12.94 -24.78
CA THR A 268 9.11 12.93 -23.32
C THR A 268 10.13 13.79 -22.57
N ALA A 269 9.70 14.28 -21.40
CA ALA A 269 10.53 15.04 -20.47
C ALA A 269 11.68 14.19 -19.93
N ALA A 270 12.61 14.81 -19.19
CA ALA A 270 13.70 14.12 -18.50
C ALA A 270 13.22 12.98 -17.58
N SER A 271 11.98 13.05 -17.09
CA SER A 271 11.39 12.05 -16.21
C SER A 271 10.79 10.83 -16.93
N PHE A 272 10.76 10.80 -18.27
CA PHE A 272 10.07 9.78 -19.11
C PHE A 272 8.53 9.74 -18.98
N LYS A 273 7.98 10.25 -17.88
CA LYS A 273 6.55 10.19 -17.51
C LYS A 273 5.65 11.08 -18.35
N VAL A 274 6.15 12.21 -18.84
CA VAL A 274 5.31 13.23 -19.48
C VAL A 274 5.46 13.14 -20.99
N LEU A 275 4.46 12.55 -21.65
CA LEU A 275 4.35 12.58 -23.10
C LEU A 275 4.05 14.01 -23.57
N MET A 276 4.75 14.46 -24.60
CA MET A 276 4.57 15.81 -25.13
C MET A 276 4.83 15.91 -26.63
N ASP A 277 4.36 17.03 -27.20
CA ASP A 277 4.68 17.43 -28.57
C ASP A 277 6.18 17.70 -28.69
N CYS A 278 6.82 17.08 -29.68
CA CYS A 278 8.25 17.25 -29.97
C CYS A 278 8.63 18.70 -30.33
N GLU A 279 7.68 19.55 -30.73
CA GLU A 279 7.90 20.99 -30.92
C GLU A 279 8.06 21.77 -29.60
N ARG A 280 7.84 21.11 -28.46
CA ARG A 280 8.15 21.65 -27.13
C ARG A 280 9.53 21.17 -26.66
N PRO A 281 10.19 21.91 -25.74
CA PRO A 281 11.38 21.42 -25.07
C PRO A 281 11.14 20.05 -24.42
N HIS A 282 11.97 19.08 -24.75
CA HIS A 282 11.94 17.72 -24.22
C HIS A 282 13.36 17.14 -24.16
N THR A 283 13.55 16.00 -23.51
CA THR A 283 14.88 15.40 -23.31
C THR A 283 15.05 14.14 -24.13
N PHE A 284 13.98 13.37 -24.28
CA PHE A 284 14.04 12.06 -24.91
C PHE A 284 12.94 11.86 -25.93
N GLN A 285 13.17 10.96 -26.87
CA GLN A 285 12.15 10.46 -27.77
C GLN A 285 12.18 8.93 -27.75
N TYR A 286 10.99 8.35 -27.60
CA TYR A 286 10.79 6.92 -27.45
C TYR A 286 11.03 6.19 -28.77
N LEU A 287 11.78 5.09 -28.74
CA LEU A 287 12.16 4.29 -29.90
C LEU A 287 11.37 2.98 -30.01
N GLY A 288 10.99 2.39 -28.87
CA GLY A 288 10.32 1.09 -28.82
C GLY A 288 10.76 0.25 -27.62
N VAL A 289 10.42 -1.03 -27.66
CA VAL A 289 10.81 -2.03 -26.65
C VAL A 289 11.78 -3.03 -27.27
N ALA A 290 12.94 -3.21 -26.66
CA ALA A 290 13.91 -4.25 -27.00
C ALA A 290 13.87 -5.41 -26.00
N THR A 291 14.48 -6.53 -26.37
CA THR A 291 14.73 -7.66 -25.47
C THR A 291 16.23 -7.86 -25.32
N ILE A 292 16.72 -7.82 -24.08
CA ILE A 292 18.09 -8.17 -23.72
C ILE A 292 18.30 -9.67 -23.95
N GLY A 293 19.43 -10.04 -24.56
CA GLY A 293 19.78 -11.43 -24.80
C GLY A 293 19.86 -12.24 -23.49
N GLY A 294 19.55 -13.54 -23.54
CA GLY A 294 19.52 -14.38 -22.34
C GLY A 294 20.85 -14.55 -21.60
N ASN A 295 21.99 -14.23 -22.25
CA ASN A 295 23.33 -14.35 -21.68
C ASN A 295 24.01 -12.99 -21.39
N SER A 296 23.33 -11.88 -21.69
CA SER A 296 23.85 -10.53 -21.45
C SER A 296 23.64 -10.11 -19.99
N ASN A 297 24.51 -9.25 -19.48
CA ASN A 297 24.32 -8.61 -18.17
C ASN A 297 23.51 -7.30 -18.33
N LEU A 298 23.15 -6.65 -17.23
CA LEU A 298 22.43 -5.38 -17.26
C LEU A 298 23.21 -4.26 -17.96
N ASP A 299 24.54 -4.33 -17.97
CA ASP A 299 25.39 -3.36 -18.69
C ASP A 299 25.20 -3.40 -20.22
N ASP A 300 24.54 -4.44 -20.76
CA ASP A 300 24.24 -4.60 -22.18
C ASP A 300 22.83 -4.06 -22.57
N ASP A 301 22.12 -3.39 -21.66
CA ASP A 301 20.76 -2.90 -21.89
C ASP A 301 20.68 -1.87 -23.03
N ALA A 302 21.58 -0.90 -23.07
CA ALA A 302 21.70 0.07 -24.16
C ALA A 302 22.05 -0.62 -25.48
N ALA A 303 22.83 -1.71 -25.44
CA ALA A 303 23.17 -2.48 -26.63
C ALA A 303 21.94 -3.18 -27.24
N ALA A 304 20.95 -3.58 -26.42
CA ALA A 304 19.68 -4.12 -26.92
C ALA A 304 18.89 -3.07 -27.73
N CYS A 305 19.11 -1.79 -27.45
CA CYS A 305 18.44 -0.66 -28.08
C CYS A 305 19.19 -0.09 -29.30
N GLU A 306 20.46 -0.45 -29.51
CA GLU A 306 21.28 -0.01 -30.65
C GLU A 306 20.65 -0.27 -32.04
N PRO A 307 19.93 -1.37 -32.30
CA PRO A 307 19.26 -1.57 -33.59
C PRO A 307 18.27 -0.45 -33.96
N TYR A 308 17.67 0.23 -32.98
CA TYR A 308 16.81 1.38 -33.24
C TYR A 308 17.59 2.65 -33.62
N LEU A 309 18.85 2.75 -33.20
CA LEU A 309 19.71 3.90 -33.50
C LEU A 309 20.36 3.84 -34.87
N ASP A 310 20.63 2.64 -35.39
CA ASP A 310 21.33 2.49 -36.66
C ASP A 310 20.61 3.21 -37.82
N ASP A 311 19.27 3.20 -37.80
CA ASP A 311 18.45 3.92 -38.76
C ASP A 311 18.47 5.44 -38.54
N LEU A 312 18.55 5.88 -37.28
CA LEU A 312 18.57 7.30 -36.90
C LEU A 312 19.91 7.97 -37.16
N ARG A 313 21.03 7.26 -36.91
CA ARG A 313 22.40 7.76 -37.07
C ARG A 313 22.76 7.99 -38.54
N GLN A 314 22.20 7.20 -39.46
CA GLN A 314 22.51 7.30 -40.89
C GLN A 314 22.20 8.67 -41.51
N ASN A 315 21.34 9.48 -40.88
CA ASN A 315 20.84 10.72 -41.45
C ASN A 315 21.16 11.99 -40.63
N ARG A 316 22.08 11.93 -39.64
CA ARG A 316 22.23 13.02 -38.66
C ARG A 316 23.67 13.46 -38.37
N THR A 317 23.80 14.74 -38.00
CA THR A 317 25.06 15.38 -37.58
C THR A 317 25.18 15.54 -36.07
N THR A 318 24.06 15.52 -35.34
CA THR A 318 24.03 15.65 -33.87
C THR A 318 24.32 14.27 -33.26
N PRO A 319 25.24 14.17 -32.27
CA PRO A 319 25.45 12.93 -31.53
C PRO A 319 24.17 12.56 -30.79
N ILE A 320 23.68 11.34 -31.01
CA ILE A 320 22.53 10.78 -30.29
C ILE A 320 23.05 9.57 -29.53
N THR A 321 22.63 9.46 -28.27
CA THR A 321 22.84 8.28 -27.44
C THR A 321 21.49 7.65 -27.12
N VAL A 322 21.53 6.42 -26.62
CA VAL A 322 20.38 5.69 -26.13
C VAL A 322 20.46 5.51 -24.63
N LEU A 323 19.29 5.47 -24.04
CA LEU A 323 19.04 5.00 -22.69
C LEU A 323 18.05 3.85 -22.77
N ALA A 324 18.33 2.79 -22.01
CA ALA A 324 17.39 1.71 -21.75
C ALA A 324 16.73 1.94 -20.38
N ASP A 325 15.41 1.77 -20.29
CA ASP A 325 14.63 1.87 -19.07
C ASP A 325 13.87 0.56 -18.81
N TYR A 326 13.94 0.02 -17.59
CA TYR A 326 13.46 -1.32 -17.22
C TYR A 326 13.03 -1.36 -15.75
N LEU A 327 12.39 -2.46 -15.33
CA LEU A 327 11.85 -2.63 -13.97
C LEU A 327 12.91 -2.85 -12.86
N GLY A 328 14.17 -2.51 -13.10
CA GLY A 328 15.26 -2.66 -12.15
C GLY A 328 15.92 -4.06 -12.15
N GLU A 329 17.03 -4.15 -11.41
CA GLU A 329 17.92 -5.32 -11.42
C GLU A 329 17.21 -6.60 -10.94
N TRP A 330 16.35 -6.48 -9.93
CA TRP A 330 15.62 -7.64 -9.42
C TRP A 330 14.64 -8.22 -10.45
N ALA A 331 13.95 -7.38 -11.22
CA ALA A 331 13.08 -7.86 -12.30
C ALA A 331 13.88 -8.64 -13.36
N PHE A 332 15.11 -8.20 -13.62
CA PHE A 332 16.05 -8.92 -14.46
C PHE A 332 16.47 -10.25 -13.84
N ASP A 333 16.72 -10.32 -12.54
CA ASP A 333 17.01 -11.61 -11.89
C ASP A 333 15.83 -12.59 -11.97
N GLN A 334 14.59 -12.09 -11.97
CA GLN A 334 13.36 -12.87 -12.15
C GLN A 334 13.06 -13.24 -13.62
N GLY A 335 13.97 -12.96 -14.55
CA GLY A 335 13.85 -13.37 -15.95
C GLY A 335 13.13 -12.37 -16.86
N GLN A 336 12.75 -11.19 -16.38
CA GLN A 336 12.27 -10.13 -17.26
C GLN A 336 13.44 -9.56 -18.07
N ARG A 337 13.29 -9.52 -19.40
CA ARG A 337 14.38 -9.14 -20.33
C ARG A 337 13.98 -7.99 -21.24
N THR A 338 12.83 -7.38 -21.02
CA THR A 338 12.33 -6.28 -21.85
C THR A 338 12.85 -4.95 -21.34
N VAL A 339 13.34 -4.11 -22.24
CA VAL A 339 13.75 -2.74 -21.95
C VAL A 339 13.09 -1.77 -22.91
N ARG A 340 12.78 -0.58 -22.43
CA ARG A 340 12.31 0.54 -23.24
C ARG A 340 13.50 1.33 -23.74
N CYS A 341 13.50 1.61 -25.02
CA CYS A 341 14.57 2.33 -25.67
C CYS A 341 14.15 3.78 -25.86
N TYR A 342 14.95 4.69 -25.32
CA TYR A 342 14.82 6.13 -25.52
C TYR A 342 16.10 6.65 -26.16
N ALA A 343 15.99 7.59 -27.08
CA ALA A 343 17.14 8.33 -27.56
C ALA A 343 17.11 9.78 -27.10
N GLY A 344 18.29 10.31 -26.83
CA GLY A 344 18.52 11.66 -26.33
C GLY A 344 19.88 12.18 -26.76
N VAL A 345 20.15 13.46 -26.47
CA VAL A 345 21.50 14.02 -26.59
C VAL A 345 22.11 14.10 -25.19
N ALA A 346 23.24 13.44 -24.99
CA ALA A 346 24.02 13.49 -23.77
C ALA A 346 25.40 14.10 -24.03
N ALA A 347 25.96 14.76 -23.03
CA ALA A 347 27.38 15.08 -22.93
C ALA A 347 27.87 14.78 -21.50
N ASP A 348 29.13 15.13 -21.22
CA ASP A 348 29.82 14.80 -19.96
C ASP A 348 29.07 15.28 -18.69
N ASP A 349 28.20 16.29 -18.82
CA ASP A 349 27.46 16.93 -17.73
C ASP A 349 25.98 16.53 -17.62
N GLY A 350 25.48 15.66 -18.50
CA GLY A 350 24.11 15.14 -18.44
C GLY A 350 23.36 15.16 -19.76
N TRP A 351 22.03 15.16 -19.67
CA TRP A 351 21.11 15.16 -20.81
C TRP A 351 20.69 16.59 -21.18
N TYR A 352 20.60 16.84 -22.49
CA TYR A 352 20.25 18.15 -23.03
C TYR A 352 18.78 18.22 -23.44
N GLU A 353 18.17 19.38 -23.21
CA GLU A 353 16.88 19.68 -23.81
C GLU A 353 17.02 19.97 -25.31
N VAL A 354 16.06 19.44 -26.07
CA VAL A 354 15.97 19.57 -27.51
C VAL A 354 14.57 20.01 -27.91
N ARG A 355 14.46 20.53 -29.13
CA ARG A 355 13.19 20.74 -29.82
C ARG A 355 13.25 20.11 -31.21
N GLY A 356 12.17 19.44 -31.60
CA GLY A 356 12.00 18.71 -32.86
C GLY A 356 12.04 17.19 -32.69
N SER A 357 11.83 16.42 -33.76
CA SER A 357 11.75 14.96 -33.70
C SER A 357 12.85 14.25 -34.51
N PHE A 358 12.96 12.92 -34.33
CA PHE A 358 13.84 12.03 -35.09
C PHE A 358 13.52 11.92 -36.59
N ASP A 359 12.30 12.27 -36.98
CA ASP A 359 11.93 12.37 -38.40
C ASP A 359 12.17 13.79 -38.96
N GLY A 360 12.56 14.73 -38.10
CA GLY A 360 12.83 16.15 -38.42
C GLY A 360 14.25 16.60 -38.07
N SER A 361 14.38 17.82 -37.55
CA SER A 361 15.66 18.36 -37.07
C SER A 361 15.60 18.52 -35.56
N TRP A 362 16.59 17.97 -34.84
CA TRP A 362 16.77 18.29 -33.42
C TRP A 362 17.58 19.57 -33.29
N ILE A 363 16.99 20.56 -32.63
CA ILE A 363 17.64 21.81 -32.26
C ILE A 363 17.97 21.70 -30.78
N LEU A 364 19.26 21.63 -30.46
CA LEU A 364 19.74 21.72 -29.08
C LEU A 364 19.33 23.08 -28.52
N LEU A 365 18.57 23.05 -27.44
CA LEU A 365 18.26 24.26 -26.70
C LEU A 365 19.48 24.53 -25.81
N SER A 366 20.16 25.65 -26.05
CA SER A 366 21.34 26.00 -25.28
C SER A 366 20.94 26.19 -23.81
N GLY A 367 21.33 25.26 -22.94
CA GLY A 367 21.14 25.35 -21.50
C GLY A 367 22.23 24.54 -20.80
N GLU A 368 22.85 25.14 -19.79
CA GLU A 368 23.65 24.47 -18.78
C GLU A 368 22.97 23.13 -18.41
N GLY A 369 23.69 22.01 -18.50
CA GLY A 369 23.12 20.67 -18.42
C GLY A 369 22.17 20.50 -17.22
N LEU A 370 21.11 19.71 -17.40
CA LEU A 370 20.29 19.28 -16.28
C LEU A 370 21.18 18.43 -15.36
N PRO A 371 21.27 18.71 -14.04
CA PRO A 371 21.95 17.80 -13.13
C PRO A 371 21.30 16.42 -13.25
N ALA A 372 22.16 15.41 -13.44
CA ALA A 372 21.79 14.01 -13.63
C ALA A 372 20.96 13.44 -12.49
#